data_AF-A0A1F6MRU4-F1
#
_entry.id   AF-A0A1F6MRU4-F1
#
_cell.length_a   1.000
_cell.length_b   1.000
_cell.length_c   1.000
_cell.angle_alpha   90.00
_cell.angle_beta   90.00
_cell.angle_gamma   90.00
#
_symmetry.space_group_name_H-M   'P 1'
#
loop_
_entity.id
_entity.type
_entity.pdbx_description
1 polymer ?
#
loop_
_entity_poly.entity_id
_entity_poly.type
_entity_poly.pdbx_seq_one_letter_code
_entity_poly.pdbx_strand_id
1 'polypeptide(L)'
;MSDFRAAAHLAEQLGDERFQALISSDNTGKVKDFCDELILASLPTTMTVGGRTYDLLGFLRKNEESVRGPVMVERAKEMNANLGKEECAHLLGHQGDIPFALRGKVVFVFTDLRRPGFPKSVACVYWIGGCWVQYWDWLGIVWNGNVRILRRK
;
A
#
# COMPACT_ATOMS: atom_id res chain seq x y z
N MET A 1 -23.16 -20.56 -7.33
CA MET A 1 -24.40 -20.27 -6.57
C MET A 1 -24.20 -19.32 -5.39
N SER A 2 -22.97 -19.07 -4.92
CA SER A 2 -22.65 -18.12 -3.84
C SER A 2 -22.87 -16.65 -4.22
N ASP A 3 -22.51 -16.28 -5.46
CA ASP A 3 -22.32 -14.87 -5.81
C ASP A 3 -23.65 -14.14 -6.05
N PHE A 4 -24.65 -14.83 -6.61
CA PHE A 4 -26.01 -14.29 -6.76
C PHE A 4 -26.68 -14.00 -5.42
N ARG A 5 -26.45 -14.85 -4.40
CA ARG A 5 -27.00 -14.63 -3.06
C ARG A 5 -26.31 -13.47 -2.35
N ALA A 6 -24.98 -13.34 -2.52
CA ALA A 6 -24.22 -12.21 -2.01
C ALA A 6 -24.66 -10.89 -2.68
N ALA A 7 -24.89 -10.89 -4.00
CA ALA A 7 -25.37 -9.72 -4.72
C ALA A 7 -26.79 -9.30 -4.29
N ALA A 8 -27.71 -10.26 -4.11
CA ALA A 8 -29.06 -9.97 -3.62
C ALA A 8 -29.04 -9.37 -2.21
N HIS A 9 -28.22 -9.92 -1.31
CA HIS A 9 -28.03 -9.37 0.03
C HIS A 9 -27.41 -7.96 -0.01
N LEU A 10 -26.44 -7.72 -0.89
CA LEU A 10 -25.84 -6.39 -1.06
C LEU A 10 -26.86 -5.37 -1.58
N ALA A 11 -27.71 -5.76 -2.54
CA ALA A 11 -28.78 -4.91 -3.04
C ALA A 11 -29.77 -4.53 -1.92
N GLU A 12 -30.17 -5.51 -1.10
CA GLU A 12 -31.04 -5.27 0.08
C GLU A 12 -30.41 -4.29 1.07
N GLN A 13 -29.12 -4.45 1.38
CA GLN A 13 -28.41 -3.58 2.34
C GLN A 13 -28.20 -2.15 1.83
N LEU A 14 -27.88 -2.00 0.54
CA LEU A 14 -27.62 -0.69 -0.05
C LEU A 14 -28.90 0.08 -0.38
N GLY A 15 -29.98 -0.63 -0.67
CA GLY A 15 -31.21 -0.09 -1.24
C GLY A 15 -31.08 0.18 -2.75
N ASP A 16 -32.22 0.25 -3.43
CA ASP A 16 -32.31 0.30 -4.89
C ASP A 16 -31.50 1.43 -5.51
N GLU A 17 -31.60 2.67 -5.00
CA GLU A 17 -30.92 3.83 -5.56
C GLU A 17 -29.39 3.67 -5.56
N ARG A 18 -28.82 3.22 -4.44
CA ARG A 18 -27.37 3.03 -4.30
C ARG A 18 -26.88 1.82 -5.09
N PHE A 19 -27.67 0.74 -5.10
CA PHE A 19 -27.32 -0.45 -5.88
C PHE A 19 -27.34 -0.15 -7.38
N GLN A 20 -28.34 0.58 -7.89
CA GLN A 20 -28.38 1.04 -9.29
C GLN A 20 -27.20 1.94 -9.63
N ALA A 21 -26.81 2.86 -8.74
CA ALA A 21 -25.61 3.67 -8.93
C ALA A 21 -24.33 2.81 -9.01
N LEU A 22 -24.23 1.73 -8.23
CA LEU A 22 -23.08 0.83 -8.21
C LEU A 22 -22.97 -0.03 -9.47
N ILE A 23 -24.09 -0.46 -10.05
CA ILE A 23 -24.09 -1.32 -11.26
C ILE A 23 -24.20 -0.52 -12.56
N SER A 24 -24.46 0.79 -12.50
CA SER A 24 -24.54 1.65 -13.68
C SER A 24 -23.20 1.68 -14.42
N SER A 25 -23.25 1.45 -15.74
CA SER A 25 -22.09 1.50 -16.61
C SER A 25 -21.35 2.85 -16.54
N ASP A 26 -22.09 3.94 -16.30
CA ASP A 26 -21.55 5.30 -16.23
C ASP A 26 -20.65 5.51 -15.00
N ASN A 27 -20.79 4.64 -13.98
CA ASN A 27 -20.02 4.72 -12.74
C ASN A 27 -18.91 3.67 -12.66
N THR A 28 -18.68 2.85 -13.70
CA THR A 28 -17.70 1.75 -13.67
C THR A 28 -16.32 2.18 -13.16
N GLY A 29 -15.82 3.34 -13.58
CA GLY A 29 -14.55 3.89 -13.10
C GLY A 29 -14.57 4.22 -11.61
N LYS A 30 -15.59 4.95 -11.13
CA LYS A 30 -15.74 5.34 -9.72
C LYS A 30 -15.92 4.13 -8.81
N VAL A 31 -16.66 3.12 -9.27
CA VAL A 31 -16.89 1.88 -8.52
C VAL A 31 -15.61 1.08 -8.42
N LYS A 32 -14.81 1.04 -9.50
CA LYS A 32 -13.47 0.44 -9.46
C LYS A 32 -12.58 1.16 -8.44
N ASP A 33 -12.51 2.48 -8.47
CA ASP A 33 -11.69 3.26 -7.53
C ASP A 33 -12.14 3.03 -6.08
N PHE A 34 -13.45 3.02 -5.83
CA PHE A 34 -14.03 2.69 -4.52
C PHE A 34 -13.67 1.27 -4.06
N CYS A 35 -13.73 0.28 -4.94
CA CYS A 35 -13.31 -1.08 -4.64
C CYS A 35 -11.81 -1.16 -4.33
N ASP A 36 -10.96 -0.45 -5.08
CA ASP A 36 -9.53 -0.39 -4.85
C ASP A 36 -9.23 0.23 -3.47
N GLU A 37 -9.95 1.28 -3.07
CA GLU A 37 -9.88 1.87 -1.73
C GLU A 37 -10.30 0.89 -0.63
N LEU A 38 -11.42 0.17 -0.81
CA LEU A 38 -11.87 -0.85 0.14
C LEU A 38 -10.85 -1.99 0.29
N ILE A 39 -10.26 -2.44 -0.83
CA ILE A 39 -9.23 -3.47 -0.82
C ILE A 39 -8.02 -2.97 -0.03
N LEU A 40 -7.56 -1.74 -0.27
CA LEU A 40 -6.43 -1.14 0.46
C LEU A 40 -6.73 -0.97 1.96
N ALA A 41 -7.96 -0.62 2.32
CA ALA A 41 -8.41 -0.49 3.71
C ALA A 41 -8.50 -1.83 4.46
N SER A 42 -8.77 -2.93 3.74
CA SER A 42 -8.83 -4.28 4.29
C SER A 42 -7.45 -4.94 4.51
N LEU A 43 -6.37 -4.29 4.04
CA LEU A 43 -5.03 -4.85 4.16
C LEU A 43 -4.55 -4.90 5.61
N PRO A 44 -3.69 -5.88 5.95
CA PRO A 44 -3.04 -5.90 7.25
C PRO A 44 -2.32 -4.57 7.54
N THR A 45 -2.55 -4.02 8.73
CA THR A 45 -1.84 -2.84 9.24
C THR A 45 -0.55 -3.21 9.98
N THR A 46 -0.33 -4.50 10.22
CA THR A 46 0.90 -5.04 10.81
C THR A 46 1.32 -6.32 10.10
N MET A 47 2.62 -6.62 10.12
CA MET A 47 3.16 -7.89 9.64
C MET A 47 4.34 -8.33 10.49
N THR A 48 4.58 -9.65 10.55
CA THR A 48 5.79 -10.22 11.17
C THR A 48 6.59 -10.92 10.09
N VAL A 49 7.88 -10.58 9.97
CA VAL A 49 8.78 -11.09 8.93
C VAL A 49 10.11 -11.47 9.58
N GLY A 50 10.52 -12.73 9.49
CA GLY A 50 11.74 -13.23 10.14
C GLY A 50 11.83 -12.91 11.63
N GLY A 51 10.70 -13.02 12.35
CA GLY A 51 10.60 -12.71 13.78
C GLY A 51 10.61 -11.22 14.15
N ARG A 52 10.64 -10.29 13.17
CA ARG A 52 10.52 -8.85 13.40
C ARG A 52 9.12 -8.36 13.04
N THR A 53 8.50 -7.57 13.92
CA THR A 53 7.16 -7.02 13.70
C THR A 53 7.23 -5.59 13.19
N TYR A 54 6.43 -5.29 12.18
CA TYR A 54 6.35 -3.99 11.54
C TYR A 54 4.91 -3.49 11.53
N ASP A 55 4.72 -2.20 11.81
CA ASP A 55 3.52 -1.46 11.43
C ASP A 55 3.65 -1.02 9.96
N LEU A 56 2.56 -1.17 9.20
CA LEU A 56 2.41 -0.71 7.83
C LEU A 56 1.63 0.59 7.84
N LEU A 57 2.32 1.71 7.69
CA LEU A 57 1.73 3.03 7.83
C LEU A 57 1.52 3.69 6.46
N GLY A 58 0.38 4.36 6.33
CA GLY A 58 0.15 5.36 5.28
C GLY A 58 0.71 6.72 5.70
N PHE A 59 1.12 7.53 4.74
CA PHE A 59 1.62 8.90 4.96
C PHE A 59 0.66 9.98 4.49
N LEU A 60 -0.42 9.61 3.80
CA LEU A 60 -1.45 10.53 3.33
C LEU A 60 -2.35 10.95 4.50
N ARG A 61 -2.69 12.24 4.54
CA ARG A 61 -3.66 12.83 5.46
C ARG A 61 -5.04 12.86 4.78
N LYS A 62 -6.07 13.18 5.54
CA LYS A 62 -7.46 13.22 5.07
C LYS A 62 -7.59 14.05 3.78
N ASN A 63 -8.21 13.47 2.76
CA ASN A 63 -8.45 14.04 1.42
C ASN A 63 -7.22 14.20 0.52
N GLU A 64 -6.05 13.67 0.90
CA GLU A 64 -4.90 13.63 -0.01
C GLU A 64 -4.91 12.34 -0.84
N GLU A 65 -4.86 12.46 -2.16
CA GLU A 65 -4.72 11.32 -3.07
C GLU A 65 -3.25 10.94 -3.28
N SER A 66 -2.35 11.94 -3.25
CA SER A 66 -0.91 11.76 -3.36
C SER A 66 -0.14 12.94 -2.77
N VAL A 67 1.14 12.73 -2.42
CA VAL A 67 2.08 13.81 -2.06
C VAL A 67 3.43 13.64 -2.71
N ARG A 68 4.22 14.72 -2.80
CA ARG A 68 5.60 14.65 -3.30
C ARG A 68 6.51 13.89 -2.33
N GLY A 69 7.54 13.23 -2.86
CA GLY A 69 8.47 12.40 -2.07
C GLY A 69 9.08 13.08 -0.84
N PRO A 70 9.52 14.36 -0.88
CA PRO A 70 10.00 15.04 0.32
C PRO A 70 8.97 15.12 1.45
N VAL A 71 7.69 15.32 1.12
CA VAL A 71 6.61 15.36 2.11
C VAL A 71 6.41 13.97 2.73
N MET A 72 6.43 12.91 1.93
CA MET A 72 6.39 11.53 2.43
C MET A 72 7.57 11.24 3.36
N VAL A 73 8.79 11.66 3.00
CA VAL A 73 10.00 11.46 3.83
C VAL A 73 9.89 12.19 5.17
N GLU A 74 9.45 13.44 5.18
CA GLU A 74 9.26 14.19 6.43
C GLU A 74 8.22 13.53 7.34
N ARG A 75 7.07 13.13 6.78
CA ARG A 75 6.03 12.42 7.54
C ARG A 75 6.48 11.05 8.04
N ALA A 76 7.32 10.36 7.27
CA ALA A 76 7.91 9.10 7.72
C ALA A 76 8.77 9.30 8.97
N LYS A 77 9.56 10.38 9.03
CA LYS A 77 10.31 10.75 10.24
C LYS A 77 9.41 11.12 11.41
N GLU A 78 8.36 11.92 11.17
CA GLU A 78 7.35 12.27 12.20
C GLU A 78 6.74 11.02 12.86
N MET A 79 6.55 9.95 12.08
CA MET A 79 6.00 8.67 12.55
C MET A 79 7.03 7.65 13.05
N ASN A 80 8.33 8.00 13.05
CA ASN A 80 9.43 7.08 13.32
C ASN A 80 9.42 5.83 12.41
N ALA A 81 9.06 6.04 11.13
CA ALA A 81 8.84 5.02 10.11
C ALA A 81 9.83 5.16 8.95
N ASN A 82 11.08 5.49 9.29
CA ASN A 82 12.16 5.83 8.37
C ASN A 82 13.23 4.72 8.34
N LEU A 83 12.81 3.48 8.09
CA LEU A 83 13.72 2.33 8.09
C LEU A 83 14.75 2.40 6.94
N GLY A 84 15.90 1.76 7.17
CA GLY A 84 17.08 1.87 6.33
C GLY A 84 17.51 0.54 5.70
N LYS A 85 18.82 0.43 5.47
CA LYS A 85 19.44 -0.70 4.75
C LYS A 85 19.23 -2.05 5.44
N GLU A 86 19.38 -2.09 6.76
CA GLU A 86 19.29 -3.34 7.52
C GLU A 86 17.89 -3.94 7.41
N GLU A 87 16.86 -3.12 7.62
CA GLU A 87 15.47 -3.58 7.57
C GLU A 87 15.05 -3.97 6.16
N CYS A 88 15.53 -3.26 5.12
CA CYS A 88 15.28 -3.65 3.74
C CYS A 88 15.87 -5.02 3.42
N ALA A 89 17.13 -5.25 3.82
CA ALA A 89 17.79 -6.54 3.63
C ALA A 89 17.11 -7.67 4.42
N HIS A 90 16.71 -7.41 5.67
CA HIS A 90 15.98 -8.37 6.50
C HIS A 90 14.64 -8.76 5.88
N LEU A 91 13.88 -7.76 5.41
CA LEU A 91 12.58 -7.97 4.75
C LEU A 91 12.72 -8.86 3.51
N LEU A 92 13.72 -8.58 2.66
CA LEU A 92 13.97 -9.34 1.42
C LEU A 92 14.49 -10.76 1.70
N GLY A 93 15.32 -10.93 2.74
CA GLY A 93 15.84 -12.22 3.17
C GLY A 93 14.76 -13.15 3.73
N HIS A 94 13.67 -12.60 4.25
CA HIS A 94 12.53 -13.34 4.80
C HIS A 94 11.24 -13.08 4.03
N GLN A 95 11.35 -12.77 2.73
CA GLN A 95 10.21 -12.32 1.93
C GLN A 95 9.05 -13.33 1.84
N GLY A 96 9.31 -14.62 2.12
CA GLY A 96 8.29 -15.66 2.20
C GLY A 96 7.27 -15.43 3.31
N ASP A 97 7.67 -14.74 4.39
CA ASP A 97 6.82 -14.42 5.54
C ASP A 97 5.90 -13.22 5.27
N ILE A 98 6.17 -12.44 4.22
CA ILE A 98 5.35 -11.27 3.89
C ILE A 98 3.96 -11.74 3.47
N PRO A 99 2.88 -11.22 4.11
CA PRO A 99 1.52 -11.68 3.87
C PRO A 99 1.13 -11.69 2.39
N PHE A 100 0.52 -12.80 1.94
CA PHE A 100 0.02 -12.94 0.58
C PHE A 100 -0.94 -11.81 0.18
N ALA A 101 -1.77 -11.35 1.12
CA ALA A 101 -2.75 -10.30 0.91
C ALA A 101 -2.15 -8.97 0.40
N LEU A 102 -0.86 -8.73 0.62
CA LEU A 102 -0.14 -7.50 0.24
C LEU A 102 0.47 -7.58 -1.18
N ARG A 103 0.62 -8.78 -1.73
CA ARG A 103 1.30 -9.02 -3.01
C ARG A 103 0.56 -8.33 -4.15
N GLY A 104 1.27 -7.49 -4.91
CA GLY A 104 0.74 -6.72 -6.03
C GLY A 104 -0.12 -5.52 -5.65
N LYS A 105 -0.31 -5.25 -4.35
CA LYS A 105 -1.19 -4.17 -3.86
C LYS A 105 -0.44 -3.05 -3.15
N VAL A 106 0.75 -3.34 -2.60
CA VAL A 106 1.53 -2.34 -1.87
C VAL A 106 2.96 -2.25 -2.37
N VAL A 107 3.52 -1.06 -2.20
CA VAL A 107 4.95 -0.78 -2.35
C VAL A 107 5.50 -0.34 -1.00
N PHE A 108 6.49 -1.05 -0.47
CA PHE A 108 7.20 -0.62 0.73
C PHE A 108 8.30 0.37 0.37
N VAL A 109 8.34 1.52 1.02
CA VAL A 109 9.40 2.52 0.80
C VAL A 109 10.26 2.64 2.04
N PHE A 110 11.58 2.50 1.85
CA PHE A 110 12.59 2.63 2.90
C PHE A 110 13.20 4.02 2.82
N THR A 111 12.58 4.99 3.50
CA THR A 111 12.87 6.42 3.29
C THR A 111 14.30 6.82 3.67
N ASP A 112 15.02 6.05 4.48
CA ASP A 112 16.42 6.31 4.83
C ASP A 112 17.41 5.52 3.98
N LEU A 113 16.93 4.59 3.14
CA LEU A 113 17.76 3.88 2.19
C LEU A 113 17.84 4.65 0.87
N ARG A 114 18.92 5.42 0.70
CA ARG A 114 19.22 6.16 -0.55
C ARG A 114 20.06 5.34 -1.52
N ARG A 115 19.84 5.56 -2.82
CA ARG A 115 20.68 4.97 -3.87
C ARG A 115 22.08 5.59 -3.82
N PRO A 116 23.15 4.79 -3.75
CA PRO A 116 24.52 5.32 -3.86
C PRO A 116 24.71 6.15 -5.13
N GLY A 117 25.26 7.36 -5.00
CA GLY A 117 25.45 8.30 -6.12
C GLY A 117 24.19 9.05 -6.57
N PHE A 118 23.00 8.66 -6.09
CA PHE A 118 21.72 9.27 -6.47
C PHE A 118 20.86 9.54 -5.22
N PRO A 119 21.18 10.60 -4.44
CA PRO A 119 20.52 10.87 -3.15
C PRO A 119 19.04 11.24 -3.27
N LYS A 120 18.57 11.57 -4.48
CA LYS A 120 17.16 11.80 -4.77
C LYS A 120 16.38 10.51 -5.03
N SER A 121 17.03 9.34 -4.98
CA SER A 121 16.38 8.05 -5.14
C SER A 121 16.29 7.29 -3.83
N VAL A 122 15.18 6.58 -3.64
CA VAL A 122 14.86 5.80 -2.44
C VAL A 122 14.64 4.34 -2.82
N ALA A 123 14.94 3.42 -1.92
CA ALA A 123 14.63 2.02 -2.13
C ALA A 123 13.12 1.77 -1.98
N CYS A 124 12.61 1.00 -2.92
CA CYS A 124 11.24 0.51 -2.95
C CYS A 124 11.26 -1.01 -3.03
N VAL A 125 10.41 -1.67 -2.26
CA VAL A 125 10.22 -3.11 -2.31
C VAL A 125 8.78 -3.40 -2.73
N TYR A 126 8.61 -4.11 -3.83
CA TYR A 126 7.30 -4.46 -4.36
C TYR A 126 7.30 -5.86 -4.95
N TRP A 127 6.10 -6.41 -5.11
CA TRP A 127 5.90 -7.75 -5.65
C TRP A 127 5.79 -7.70 -7.18
N ILE A 128 6.66 -8.44 -7.87
CA ILE A 128 6.62 -8.62 -9.32
C ILE A 128 7.24 -9.97 -9.68
N GLY A 129 6.71 -10.63 -10.72
CA GLY A 129 7.29 -11.88 -11.22
C GLY A 129 7.31 -13.02 -10.20
N GLY A 130 6.44 -13.00 -9.19
CA GLY A 130 6.36 -14.05 -8.18
C GLY A 130 7.30 -13.90 -6.99
N CYS A 131 7.98 -12.75 -6.84
CA CYS A 131 8.82 -12.46 -5.68
C CYS A 131 8.78 -10.97 -5.29
N TRP A 132 9.28 -10.67 -4.09
CA TRP A 132 9.54 -9.29 -3.66
C TRP A 132 10.92 -8.87 -4.14
N VAL A 133 10.98 -7.73 -4.82
CA VAL A 133 12.23 -7.20 -5.38
C VAL A 133 12.48 -5.79 -4.87
N GLN A 134 13.76 -5.43 -4.76
CA GLN A 134 14.17 -4.05 -4.52
C GLN A 134 14.35 -3.31 -5.85
N TYR A 135 13.85 -2.08 -5.90
CA TYR A 135 14.07 -1.11 -6.97
C TYR A 135 14.42 0.25 -6.39
N TRP A 136 14.95 1.14 -7.23
CA TRP A 136 15.28 2.51 -6.87
C TRP A 136 14.37 3.48 -7.61
N ASP A 137 13.54 4.21 -6.88
CA ASP A 137 12.63 5.19 -7.49
C ASP A 137 12.99 6.62 -7.08
N TRP A 138 12.59 7.59 -7.89
CA TRP A 138 12.92 9.00 -7.71
C TRP A 138 11.94 9.70 -6.79
N LEU A 139 12.44 10.36 -5.73
CA LEU A 139 11.61 11.15 -4.81
C LEU A 139 10.95 12.39 -5.45
N GLY A 140 11.37 12.79 -6.65
CA GLY A 140 10.78 13.93 -7.35
C GLY A 140 9.37 13.68 -7.89
N ILE A 141 8.90 12.43 -7.89
CA ILE A 141 7.54 12.07 -8.30
C ILE A 141 6.53 12.23 -7.16
N VAL A 142 5.26 12.01 -7.49
CA VAL A 142 4.16 11.91 -6.51
C VAL A 142 3.94 10.47 -6.07
N TRP A 143 3.61 10.28 -4.80
CA TRP A 143 3.43 9.00 -4.14
C TRP A 143 2.00 8.91 -3.61
N ASN A 144 1.31 7.80 -3.87
CA ASN A 144 -0.11 7.65 -3.61
C ASN A 144 -0.40 6.65 -2.47
N GLY A 145 -1.69 6.36 -2.25
CA GLY A 145 -2.19 5.55 -1.15
C GLY A 145 -1.85 4.06 -1.18
N ASN A 146 -1.18 3.54 -2.23
CA ASN A 146 -0.70 2.15 -2.25
C ASN A 146 0.67 1.98 -1.57
N VAL A 147 1.38 3.08 -1.30
CA VAL A 147 2.70 3.05 -0.68
C VAL A 147 2.56 2.92 0.82
N ARG A 148 3.41 2.07 1.40
CA ARG A 148 3.51 1.86 2.85
C ARG A 148 4.94 2.18 3.27
N ILE A 149 5.04 2.95 4.34
CA ILE A 149 6.28 3.11 5.09
C ILE A 149 6.18 2.24 6.33
N LEU A 150 7.30 1.66 6.72
CA LEU A 150 7.35 0.67 7.77
C LEU A 150 7.89 1.29 9.05
N ARG A 151 7.29 0.94 10.19
CA ARG A 151 7.85 1.22 11.51
C ARG A 151 8.10 -0.10 12.22
N ARG A 152 9.31 -0.28 12.75
CA ARG A 152 9.64 -1.45 13.58
C ARG A 152 9.03 -1.27 14.97
N LYS A 153 8.41 -2.32 15.51
CA LYS A 153 7.98 -2.38 16.91
C LYS A 153 9.11 -2.77 17.85
#